data_AF-D4M6N3-F1
#
_entry.id   AF-D4M6N3-F1
#
_cell.length_a   1.000
_cell.length_b   1.000
_cell.length_c   1.000
_cell.angle_alpha   90.00
_cell.angle_beta   90.00
_cell.angle_gamma   90.00
#
_symmetry.space_group_name_H-M   'P 1'
#
loop_
_entity.id
_entity.type
_entity.pdbx_description
1 polymer ?
#
loop_
_entity_poly.entity_id
_entity_poly.type
_entity_poly.pdbx_seq_one_letter_code
_entity_poly.pdbx_strand_id
1 'polypeptide(L)'
;MMHTILKYLPYVLLFAVATMIVYGWGLWRTMRQGSDLANMLSSKGISKVKKTLKKNGPMTRTALEPYVKDLTAKQPFMQEQINVTNPRQFLDSILPYMVKQKMITEEKVNGKIVYQIRKD
;
A
#
# COMPACT_ATOMS: atom_id res chain seq x y z
N MET A 1 50.46 11.84 27.04
CA MET A 1 49.54 12.00 25.89
C MET A 1 48.72 10.74 25.56
N MET A 2 49.25 9.51 25.66
CA MET A 2 48.47 8.27 25.38
C MET A 2 47.38 7.91 26.41
N HIS A 3 47.58 8.20 27.71
CA HIS A 3 46.59 7.91 28.75
C HIS A 3 45.24 8.62 28.54
N THR A 4 45.26 9.77 27.89
CA THR A 4 44.08 10.58 27.61
C THR A 4 43.18 9.91 26.57
N ILE A 5 43.77 9.31 25.53
CA ILE A 5 43.04 8.63 24.44
C ILE A 5 42.36 7.36 24.93
N LEU A 6 43.04 6.55 25.76
CA LEU A 6 42.47 5.33 26.34
C LEU A 6 41.25 5.60 27.23
N LYS A 7 41.22 6.77 27.88
CA LYS A 7 40.11 7.20 28.74
C LYS A 7 38.86 7.60 27.94
N TYR A 8 39.03 8.13 26.73
CA TYR A 8 37.91 8.53 25.85
C TYR A 8 37.43 7.42 24.92
N LEU A 9 38.25 6.39 24.68
CA LEU A 9 37.90 5.21 23.90
C LEU A 9 36.53 4.59 24.27
N PRO A 10 36.19 4.32 25.54
CA PRO A 10 34.89 3.76 25.89
C PRO A 10 33.72 4.71 25.62
N TYR A 11 33.92 6.02 25.69
CA TYR A 11 32.87 7.01 25.42
C TYR A 11 32.53 7.08 23.93
N VAL A 12 33.55 7.01 23.06
CA VAL A 12 33.33 6.93 21.60
C VAL A 12 32.60 5.63 21.24
N LEU A 13 32.94 4.54 21.92
CA LEU A 13 32.29 3.23 21.71
C LEU A 13 30.83 3.23 22.18
N LEU A 14 30.55 3.83 23.34
CA LEU A 14 29.18 4.04 23.83
C LEU A 14 28.37 4.95 22.91
N PHE A 15 28.98 6.01 22.38
CA PHE A 15 28.34 6.89 21.41
C PHE A 15 28.01 6.15 20.11
N ALA A 16 28.93 5.33 19.60
CA ALA A 16 28.69 4.49 18.44
C ALA A 16 27.49 3.53 18.65
N VAL A 17 27.41 2.88 19.81
CA VAL A 17 26.28 2.00 20.15
C VAL A 17 24.97 2.80 20.22
N ALA A 18 24.97 3.97 20.83
CA ALA A 18 23.79 4.85 20.88
C ALA A 18 23.32 5.24 19.48
N THR A 19 24.23 5.63 18.59
CA THR A 19 23.88 5.96 17.20
C THR A 19 23.34 4.76 16.43
N MET A 20 23.88 3.55 16.66
CA MET A 20 23.39 2.32 16.03
C MET A 20 21.94 2.00 16.44
N ILE A 21 21.58 2.21 17.72
CA ILE A 21 20.21 2.00 18.21
C ILE A 21 19.24 2.99 17.56
N VAL A 22 19.61 4.29 17.51
CA VAL A 22 18.77 5.33 16.88
C VAL A 22 18.58 5.04 15.38
N TYR A 23 19.64 4.63 14.69
CA TYR A 23 19.58 4.32 13.27
C TYR A 23 18.73 3.08 12.99
N GLY A 24 18.89 2.01 13.80
CA GLY A 24 18.06 0.80 13.71
C GLY A 24 16.57 1.10 13.95
N TRP A 25 16.25 1.94 14.92
CA TRP A 25 14.88 2.40 15.17
C TRP A 25 14.31 3.23 14.00
N GLY A 26 15.12 4.12 13.43
CA GLY A 26 14.77 4.91 12.26
C GLY A 26 14.41 4.02 11.06
N LEU A 27 15.24 3.03 10.76
CA LEU A 27 15.00 2.07 9.67
C LEU A 27 13.74 1.24 9.91
N TRP A 28 13.52 0.75 11.13
CA TRP A 28 12.31 -0.01 11.47
C TRP A 28 11.04 0.82 11.27
N ARG A 29 11.06 2.09 11.68
CA ARG A 29 9.95 3.03 11.46
C ARG A 29 9.71 3.33 9.98
N THR A 30 10.76 3.47 9.18
CA THR A 30 10.65 3.72 7.74
C THR A 30 10.09 2.50 7.01
N MET A 31 10.50 1.28 7.40
CA MET A 31 9.92 0.04 6.84
C MET A 31 8.42 -0.09 7.15
N ARG A 32 7.97 0.30 8.35
CA ARG A 32 6.53 0.31 8.69
C ARG A 32 5.73 1.36 7.91
N GLN A 33 6.31 2.52 7.60
CA GLN A 33 5.63 3.55 6.80
C GLN A 33 5.36 3.12 5.35
N GLY A 34 6.29 2.38 4.73
CA GLY A 34 6.09 1.85 3.38
C GLY A 34 4.93 0.85 3.29
N SER A 35 4.76 -0.01 4.30
CA SER A 35 3.61 -0.92 4.39
C SER A 35 2.29 -0.18 4.58
N ASP A 36 2.27 0.90 5.35
CA ASP A 36 1.06 1.71 5.56
C ASP A 36 0.63 2.46 4.30
N LEU A 37 1.58 2.90 3.47
CA LEU A 37 1.28 3.57 2.21
C LEU A 37 0.67 2.61 1.18
N ALA A 38 1.19 1.39 1.09
CA ALA A 38 0.62 0.33 0.25
C ALA A 38 -0.79 -0.08 0.71
N ASN A 39 -0.99 -0.17 2.03
CA ASN A 39 -2.32 -0.42 2.61
C ASN A 39 -3.30 0.74 2.35
N MET A 40 -2.82 1.99 2.37
CA MET A 40 -3.66 3.16 2.09
C MET A 40 -4.03 3.27 0.60
N LEU A 41 -3.11 2.95 -0.32
CA LEU A 41 -3.40 2.87 -1.75
C LEU A 41 -4.40 1.74 -2.05
N SER A 42 -4.21 0.59 -1.44
CA SER A 42 -5.10 -0.56 -1.56
C SER A 42 -6.50 -0.24 -1.03
N SER A 43 -6.62 0.40 0.15
CA SER A 43 -7.92 0.78 0.72
C SER A 43 -8.65 1.85 -0.10
N LYS A 44 -7.92 2.85 -0.63
CA LYS A 44 -8.49 3.83 -1.57
C LYS A 44 -8.96 3.16 -2.87
N GLY A 45 -8.19 2.20 -3.39
CA GLY A 45 -8.57 1.38 -4.55
C GLY A 45 -9.83 0.57 -4.32
N ILE A 46 -9.88 -0.19 -3.23
CA ILE A 46 -11.04 -1.00 -2.81
C ILE A 46 -12.29 -0.11 -2.66
N SER A 47 -12.17 1.05 -2.02
CA SER A 47 -13.28 1.98 -1.82
C SER A 47 -13.81 2.55 -3.13
N LYS A 48 -12.91 2.92 -4.06
CA LYS A 48 -13.28 3.40 -5.40
C LYS A 48 -13.98 2.31 -6.21
N VAL A 49 -13.42 1.09 -6.26
CA VAL A 49 -14.03 -0.06 -6.97
C VAL A 49 -15.40 -0.38 -6.39
N LYS A 50 -15.55 -0.44 -5.06
CA LYS A 50 -16.85 -0.64 -4.40
C LYS A 50 -17.83 0.47 -4.76
N LYS A 51 -17.45 1.75 -4.69
CA LYS A 51 -18.34 2.86 -5.07
C LYS A 51 -18.78 2.79 -6.54
N THR A 52 -17.86 2.46 -7.45
CA THR A 52 -18.15 2.33 -8.88
C THR A 52 -19.11 1.18 -9.15
N LEU A 53 -18.88 -0.01 -8.56
CA LEU A 53 -19.78 -1.16 -8.69
C LEU A 53 -21.16 -0.90 -8.07
N LYS A 54 -21.24 -0.11 -6.99
CA LYS A 54 -22.53 0.29 -6.39
C LYS A 54 -23.32 1.23 -7.30
N LYS A 55 -22.64 2.14 -7.99
CA LYS A 55 -23.27 3.18 -8.82
C LYS A 55 -23.62 2.68 -10.22
N ASN A 56 -22.72 1.91 -10.83
CA ASN A 56 -22.82 1.50 -12.23
C ASN A 56 -23.27 0.04 -12.41
N GLY A 57 -23.36 -0.72 -11.32
CA GLY A 57 -23.78 -2.12 -11.37
C GLY A 57 -22.64 -3.09 -11.74
N PRO A 58 -22.98 -4.29 -12.25
CA PRO A 58 -22.02 -5.34 -12.61
C PRO A 58 -21.09 -4.84 -13.71
N MET A 59 -19.78 -4.87 -13.47
CA MET A 59 -18.80 -4.43 -14.47
C MET A 59 -17.72 -5.47 -14.67
N THR A 60 -17.28 -5.61 -15.91
CA THR A 60 -16.11 -6.41 -16.25
C THR A 60 -14.84 -5.70 -15.79
N ARG A 61 -13.77 -6.46 -15.63
CA ARG A 61 -12.43 -5.94 -15.34
C ARG A 61 -12.03 -4.77 -16.23
N THR A 62 -12.21 -4.91 -17.55
CA THR A 62 -11.85 -3.89 -18.54
C THR A 62 -12.64 -2.60 -18.37
N ALA A 63 -13.91 -2.71 -17.93
CA ALA A 63 -14.74 -1.54 -17.62
C ALA A 63 -14.30 -0.84 -16.32
N LEU A 64 -13.63 -1.54 -15.39
CA LEU A 64 -13.10 -0.97 -14.16
C LEU A 64 -11.76 -0.25 -14.36
N GLU A 65 -10.96 -0.62 -15.36
CA GLU A 65 -9.65 -0.02 -15.69
C GLU A 65 -9.64 1.51 -15.70
N PRO A 66 -10.53 2.23 -16.41
CA PRO A 66 -10.51 3.70 -16.42
C PRO A 66 -10.81 4.31 -15.04
N TYR A 67 -11.54 3.62 -14.15
CA TYR A 67 -11.86 4.14 -12.81
C TYR A 67 -10.74 4.00 -11.79
N VAL A 68 -9.80 3.07 -12.03
CA VAL A 68 -8.60 2.88 -11.21
C VAL A 68 -7.35 3.50 -11.84
N LYS A 69 -7.39 3.90 -13.12
CA LYS A 69 -6.27 4.53 -13.84
C LYS A 69 -5.82 5.85 -13.20
N ASP A 70 -6.75 6.65 -12.68
CA ASP A 70 -6.46 7.94 -12.03
C ASP A 70 -6.31 7.81 -10.51
N LEU A 71 -6.20 6.59 -9.97
CA LEU A 71 -5.97 6.41 -8.54
C LEU A 71 -4.50 6.66 -8.20
N THR A 72 -4.27 7.84 -7.64
CA THR A 72 -3.00 8.21 -7.00
C THR A 72 -3.20 8.20 -5.48
N ALA A 73 -2.34 7.49 -4.75
CA ALA A 73 -2.25 7.68 -3.30
C ALA A 73 -1.12 8.66 -2.99
N LYS A 74 -1.48 9.75 -2.31
CA LYS A 74 -0.57 10.74 -1.76
C LYS A 74 -0.84 10.87 -0.26
N GLN A 75 0.21 10.81 0.56
CA GLN A 75 0.10 11.18 1.97
C GLN A 75 0.01 12.71 2.08
N PRO A 76 -0.84 13.27 2.97
CA PRO A 76 -1.08 14.72 3.06
C PRO A 76 0.16 15.56 3.39
N PHE A 77 1.26 14.94 3.85
CA PHE A 77 2.51 15.62 4.23
C PHE A 77 3.76 15.11 3.47
N MET A 78 3.61 14.25 2.46
CA MET A 78 4.75 13.70 1.67
C MET A 78 4.61 14.07 0.20
N GLN A 79 5.73 14.40 -0.46
CA GLN A 79 5.78 14.73 -1.88
C GLN A 79 5.78 13.49 -2.78
N GLU A 80 6.17 12.32 -2.26
CA GLU A 80 6.12 11.05 -2.98
C GLU A 80 4.68 10.65 -3.30
N GLN A 81 4.41 10.46 -4.59
CA GLN A 81 3.15 9.98 -5.12
C GLN A 81 3.37 8.60 -5.70
N ILE A 82 2.65 7.60 -5.20
CA ILE A 82 2.61 6.30 -5.86
C ILE A 82 1.45 6.37 -6.86
N ASN A 83 1.80 6.50 -8.13
CA ASN A 83 0.86 6.34 -9.23
C ASN A 83 0.70 4.86 -9.56
N VAL A 84 -0.51 4.47 -9.95
CA VAL A 84 -0.74 3.13 -10.51
C VAL A 84 -0.05 3.06 -11.88
N THR A 85 1.18 2.54 -11.90
CA THR A 85 1.98 2.37 -13.13
C THR A 85 1.28 1.45 -14.14
N ASN A 86 0.50 0.47 -13.67
CA ASN A 86 -0.30 -0.42 -14.51
C ASN A 86 -1.67 -0.75 -13.86
N PRO A 87 -2.77 -0.14 -14.35
CA PRO A 87 -4.12 -0.35 -13.81
C PRO A 87 -4.57 -1.81 -13.87
N ARG A 88 -4.10 -2.58 -14.85
CA ARG A 88 -4.44 -4.00 -14.99
C ARG A 88 -3.81 -4.85 -13.90
N GLN A 89 -2.53 -4.66 -13.60
CA GLN A 89 -1.82 -5.38 -12.52
C GLN A 89 -2.33 -4.99 -11.13
N PHE A 90 -2.71 -3.72 -10.95
CA PHE A 90 -3.34 -3.28 -9.71
C PHE A 90 -4.68 -4.00 -9.48
N LEU A 91 -5.53 -4.10 -10.52
CA LEU A 91 -6.76 -4.88 -10.43
C LEU A 91 -6.52 -6.37 -10.22
N ASP A 92 -5.48 -6.96 -10.84
CA ASP A 92 -5.08 -8.36 -10.58
C ASP A 92 -4.79 -8.62 -9.11
N SER A 93 -4.20 -7.65 -8.43
CA SER A 93 -3.80 -7.80 -7.03
C SER A 93 -4.99 -7.62 -6.08
N ILE A 94 -5.96 -6.78 -6.44
CA ILE A 94 -7.01 -6.33 -5.52
C ILE A 94 -8.33 -7.07 -5.72
N LEU A 95 -8.70 -7.41 -6.95
CA LEU A 95 -9.97 -8.12 -7.23
C LEU A 95 -10.04 -9.47 -6.51
N PRO A 96 -9.01 -10.35 -6.57
CA PRO A 96 -9.05 -11.63 -5.86
C PRO A 96 -9.15 -11.44 -4.34
N TYR A 97 -8.50 -10.41 -3.80
CA TYR A 97 -8.57 -10.06 -2.39
C TYR A 97 -9.99 -9.63 -1.99
N MET A 98 -10.65 -8.77 -2.78
CA MET A 98 -12.02 -8.33 -2.53
C MET A 98 -13.04 -9.48 -2.63
N VAL A 99 -12.82 -10.43 -3.53
CA VAL A 99 -13.63 -11.66 -3.64
C VAL A 99 -13.43 -12.55 -2.42
N LYS A 100 -12.16 -12.78 -2.01
CA LYS A 100 -11.82 -13.58 -0.82
C LYS A 100 -12.38 -12.99 0.48
N GLN A 101 -12.37 -11.66 0.61
CA GLN A 101 -12.99 -10.96 1.73
C GLN A 101 -14.53 -10.85 1.62
N LYS A 102 -15.13 -11.47 0.60
CA LYS A 102 -16.56 -11.49 0.33
C LYS A 102 -17.17 -10.08 0.17
N MET A 103 -16.37 -9.11 -0.25
CA MET A 103 -16.83 -7.74 -0.52
C MET A 103 -17.51 -7.62 -1.89
N ILE A 104 -17.08 -8.45 -2.85
CA ILE A 104 -17.62 -8.55 -4.21
C ILE A 104 -17.72 -10.03 -4.60
N THR A 105 -18.58 -10.34 -5.55
CA THR A 105 -18.74 -11.67 -6.14
C THR A 105 -18.36 -11.65 -7.62
N GLU A 106 -17.73 -12.73 -8.07
CA GLU A 106 -17.49 -12.99 -9.49
C GLU A 106 -18.69 -13.75 -10.03
N GLU A 107 -19.35 -13.18 -11.03
CA GLU A 107 -20.44 -13.83 -11.75
C GLU A 107 -20.03 -13.99 -13.21
N LYS A 108 -20.29 -15.16 -13.79
CA LYS A 108 -19.97 -15.43 -15.18
C LYS A 108 -21.20 -15.11 -16.04
N VAL A 109 -21.31 -13.86 -16.45
CA VAL A 109 -22.41 -13.40 -17.31
C VAL A 109 -21.95 -13.44 -18.76
N ASN A 110 -22.63 -14.24 -19.59
CA ASN A 110 -22.41 -14.30 -21.04
C ASN A 110 -20.96 -14.67 -21.43
N GLY A 111 -20.37 -15.63 -20.72
CA GLY A 111 -18.99 -16.09 -20.94
C GLY A 111 -17.90 -15.13 -20.44
N LYS A 112 -18.25 -13.95 -19.92
CA LYS A 112 -17.33 -12.97 -19.36
C LYS A 112 -17.46 -12.92 -17.84
N ILE A 113 -16.33 -12.75 -17.14
CA ILE A 113 -16.31 -12.56 -15.69
C ILE A 113 -16.70 -11.11 -15.41
N VAL A 114 -17.82 -10.92 -14.72
CA VAL A 114 -18.26 -9.63 -14.19
C VAL A 114 -18.16 -9.64 -12.68
N TYR A 115 -17.77 -8.51 -12.11
CA TYR A 115 -17.69 -8.30 -10.68
C TYR A 115 -18.94 -7.57 -10.22
N GLN A 116 -19.57 -8.06 -9.15
CA GLN A 116 -20.72 -7.42 -8.51
C GLN A 116 -20.46 -7.17 -7.03
N ILE A 117 -21.10 -6.15 -6.47
CA ILE A 117 -21.15 -6.02 -5.01
C ILE A 117 -21.99 -7.16 -4.45
N ARG A 118 -21.46 -7.82 -3.42
CA ARG A 118 -22.26 -8.72 -2.63
C ARG A 118 -23.32 -7.90 -1.90
N LYS A 119 -24.59 -8.15 -2.18
CA LYS A 119 -25.70 -7.69 -1.33
C LYS A 119 -25.67 -8.58 -0.10
N ASP A 120 -25.36 -7.97 1.05
CA ASP A 120 -25.56 -8.59 2.36
C ASP A 120 -27.07 -8.75 2.63
#